data_AF-A0AAE2BU91-F1
#
_entry.id   AF-A0AAE2BU91-F1
#
_cell.length_a   1.000
_cell.length_b   1.000
_cell.length_c   1.000
_cell.angle_alpha   90.00
_cell.angle_beta   90.00
_cell.angle_gamma   90.00
#
_symmetry.space_group_name_H-M   'P 1'
#
loop_
_entity.id
_entity.type
_entity.pdbx_description
1 polymer ?
#
loop_
_entity_poly.entity_id
_entity_poly.type
_entity_poly.pdbx_seq_one_letter_code
_entity_poly.pdbx_strand_id
1 'polypeptide(L)'
;MIACWKDDIDLDYYKFCGEARYKLTRERNPNHTKTSYAVLRYLPITPRLQRLYALQATAEQMTWHANHQTEKGSMRHPSNVEA
;
A
#
# COMPACT_ATOMS: atom_id res chain seq x y z
N MET A 1 -6.88 6.81 6.30
CA MET A 1 -6.60 6.03 5.08
C MET A 1 -7.69 5.01 4.91
N ILE A 2 -8.30 4.92 3.74
CA ILE A 2 -9.41 4.00 3.49
C ILE A 2 -8.97 2.98 2.45
N ALA A 3 -8.85 1.72 2.85
CA ALA A 3 -8.43 0.62 1.99
C ALA A 3 -9.65 -0.03 1.33
N CYS A 4 -9.64 -0.12 0.00
CA CYS A 4 -10.61 -0.90 -0.76
C CYS A 4 -9.93 -2.17 -1.30
N TRP A 5 -10.41 -3.33 -0.85
CA TRP A 5 -9.95 -4.64 -1.27
C TRP A 5 -10.74 -5.13 -2.48
N LYS A 6 -10.17 -6.05 -3.25
CA LYS A 6 -10.81 -6.62 -4.45
C LYS A 6 -12.16 -7.27 -4.13
N ASP A 7 -12.25 -7.91 -2.97
CA ASP A 7 -13.45 -8.65 -2.53
C ASP A 7 -14.51 -7.74 -1.90
N ASP A 8 -14.15 -6.49 -1.61
CA ASP A 8 -15.04 -5.53 -0.96
C ASP A 8 -15.75 -4.63 -1.99
N ILE A 9 -15.61 -4.88 -3.31
CA ILE A 9 -16.14 -4.02 -4.39
C ILE A 9 -17.66 -3.79 -4.31
N ASP A 10 -18.41 -4.79 -3.83
CA ASP A 10 -19.88 -4.72 -3.77
C ASP A 10 -20.43 -4.03 -2.51
N LEU A 11 -19.58 -3.66 -1.56
CA LEU A 11 -20.01 -2.98 -0.33
C LEU A 11 -20.27 -1.48 -0.60
N ASP A 12 -21.42 -0.95 -0.17
CA ASP A 12 -21.67 0.51 -0.22
C ASP A 12 -20.98 1.29 0.93
N TYR A 13 -20.32 0.58 1.84
CA TYR A 13 -19.58 1.12 2.99
C TYR A 13 -18.17 0.53 3.09
N TYR A 14 -17.29 1.17 3.86
CA TYR A 14 -15.95 0.69 4.12
C TYR A 14 -15.93 -0.28 5.30
N LYS A 15 -15.39 -1.49 5.09
CA LYS A 15 -15.38 -2.57 6.09
C LYS A 15 -14.69 -2.21 7.41
N PHE A 16 -13.66 -1.37 7.36
CA PHE A 16 -12.84 -1.05 8.53
C PHE A 16 -13.33 0.15 9.34
N CYS A 17 -13.99 1.12 8.71
CA CYS A 17 -14.44 2.35 9.38
C CYS A 17 -15.95 2.59 9.30
N GLY A 18 -16.72 1.77 8.58
CA GLY A 18 -18.16 1.91 8.42
C GLY A 18 -18.59 3.11 7.58
N GLU A 19 -17.65 3.91 7.10
CA GLU A 19 -17.91 5.13 6.34
C GLU A 19 -18.55 4.85 4.97
N ALA A 20 -19.34 5.80 4.48
CA ALA A 20 -19.97 5.69 3.17
C ALA A 20 -18.93 5.71 2.05
N ARG A 21 -19.06 4.79 1.10
CA ARG A 21 -18.12 4.67 -0.04
C ARG A 21 -18.29 5.78 -1.08
N TYR A 22 -19.52 6.27 -1.24
CA TYR A 22 -19.90 7.23 -2.26
C TYR A 22 -20.31 8.56 -1.64
N LYS A 23 -19.98 9.65 -2.33
CA LYS A 23 -20.47 10.98 -1.97
C LYS A 23 -21.99 10.99 -2.14
N LEU A 24 -22.69 11.58 -1.17
CA LEU A 24 -24.12 11.83 -1.29
C LEU A 24 -24.36 12.86 -2.40
N THR A 25 -24.92 12.41 -3.52
CA THR A 25 -25.40 13.33 -4.58
C THR A 25 -26.72 13.93 -4.11
N ARG A 26 -26.81 15.26 -4.07
CA ARG A 26 -28.05 15.97 -3.66
C ARG A 26 -29.22 15.74 -4.62
N GLU A 27 -28.93 15.34 -5.86
CA GLU A 27 -29.92 15.12 -6.89
C GLU A 27 -30.26 13.63 -7.00
N ARG A 28 -31.53 13.32 -6.75
CA ARG A 28 -32.14 11.99 -6.83
C ARG A 28 -32.40 11.61 -8.30
N ASN A 29 -31.44 11.85 -9.19
CA ASN A 29 -31.57 11.51 -10.59
C ASN A 29 -31.15 10.03 -10.77
N PRO A 30 -32.04 9.13 -11.24
CA PRO A 30 -31.72 7.71 -11.40
C PRO A 30 -30.58 7.43 -12.39
N ASN A 31 -30.20 8.42 -13.22
CA ASN A 31 -29.09 8.30 -14.18
C ASN A 31 -27.75 8.86 -13.65
N HIS A 32 -27.68 9.31 -12.39
CA HIS A 32 -26.44 9.88 -11.85
C HIS A 32 -25.49 8.78 -11.35
N THR A 33 -24.30 8.70 -11.97
CA THR A 33 -23.26 7.76 -11.57
C THR A 33 -22.77 8.07 -10.15
N LYS A 34 -22.81 7.09 -9.24
CA LYS A 34 -22.30 7.25 -7.86
C LYS A 34 -20.81 7.64 -7.91
N THR A 35 -20.47 8.82 -7.40
CA THR A 35 -19.07 9.28 -7.33
C THR A 35 -18.45 8.78 -6.02
N SER A 36 -17.45 7.91 -6.10
CA SER A 36 -16.76 7.42 -4.90
C SER A 36 -15.92 8.53 -4.25
N TYR A 37 -15.64 8.42 -2.95
CA TYR A 37 -14.56 9.21 -2.35
C TYR A 37 -13.21 8.85 -3.00
N ALA A 38 -12.18 9.70 -2.83
CA ALA A 38 -10.84 9.37 -3.29
C ALA A 38 -10.34 8.14 -2.50
N VAL A 39 -10.19 7.01 -3.19
CA VAL A 39 -9.84 5.73 -2.57
C VAL A 39 -8.37 5.39 -2.85
N LEU A 40 -7.63 5.00 -1.81
CA LEU A 40 -6.33 4.35 -1.98
C LEU A 40 -6.56 2.89 -2.37
N ARG A 41 -6.07 2.50 -3.55
CA ARG A 41 -6.15 1.11 -4.01
C ARG A 41 -5.08 0.29 -3.30
N TYR A 42 -5.49 -0.76 -2.58
CA TYR A 42 -4.53 -1.71 -2.02
C TYR A 42 -3.87 -2.50 -3.16
N LEU A 43 -2.54 -2.46 -3.23
CA LEU A 43 -1.75 -3.25 -4.17
C LEU A 43 -1.04 -4.33 -3.36
N PRO A 44 -1.31 -5.63 -3.63
CA PRO A 44 -0.68 -6.72 -2.88
C PRO A 44 0.85 -6.61 -2.95
N ILE A 45 1.49 -6.39 -1.80
CA ILE A 45 2.93 -6.19 -1.71
C ILE A 45 3.67 -7.52 -1.87
N THR A 46 3.11 -8.61 -1.35
CA THR A 46 3.71 -9.96 -1.39
C THR A 46 4.15 -10.42 -2.79
N PRO A 47 3.29 -10.41 -3.84
CA PRO A 47 3.72 -10.83 -5.17
C PRO A 47 4.76 -9.89 -5.79
N ARG A 48 4.80 -8.62 -5.37
CA ARG A 48 5.83 -7.68 -5.82
C ARG A 48 7.17 -8.01 -5.19
N LEU A 49 7.19 -8.29 -3.89
CA LEU A 49 8.38 -8.74 -3.19
C LEU A 49 8.89 -10.04 -3.79
N GLN A 50 8.03 -11.03 -4.03
CA GLN A 50 8.45 -12.28 -4.68
C GLN A 50 9.17 -12.05 -6.01
N ARG A 51 8.69 -11.13 -6.84
CA ARG A 51 9.36 -10.75 -8.10
C ARG A 51 10.69 -10.04 -7.88
N LEU A 52 10.77 -9.14 -6.90
CA LEU A 52 12.01 -8.42 -6.57
C LEU A 52 13.10 -9.38 -6.09
N TYR A 53 12.74 -10.33 -5.23
CA TYR A 53 13.67 -11.34 -4.72
C TYR A 53 14.00 -12.44 -5.73
N ALA A 54 13.24 -12.57 -6.82
CA ALA A 54 13.56 -13.49 -7.91
C ALA A 54 14.74 -13.00 -8.78
N LEU A 55 15.03 -11.69 -8.78
CA LEU A 55 16.19 -11.13 -9.49
C LEU A 55 17.42 -11.15 -8.58
N GLN A 56 18.43 -11.93 -8.93
CA GLN A 56 19.62 -12.13 -8.10
C GLN A 56 20.30 -10.81 -7.70
N ALA A 57 20.53 -9.90 -8.65
CA ALA A 57 21.16 -8.61 -8.38
C ALA A 57 20.41 -7.78 -7.32
N THR A 58 19.08 -7.80 -7.37
CA THR A 58 18.24 -7.10 -6.41
C THR A 58 18.16 -7.85 -5.07
N ALA A 59 18.08 -9.17 -5.10
CA ALA A 59 18.04 -10.01 -3.91
C ALA A 59 19.32 -9.87 -3.07
N GLU A 60 20.49 -9.80 -3.70
CA GLU A 60 21.77 -9.55 -3.01
C GLU A 60 21.75 -8.22 -2.25
N GLN A 61 21.26 -7.16 -2.87
CA GLN A 61 21.13 -5.84 -2.23
C GLN A 61 20.08 -5.86 -1.09
N MET A 62 18.91 -6.47 -1.31
CA MET A 62 17.83 -6.50 -0.32
C MET A 62 18.15 -7.39 0.89
N THR A 63 18.97 -8.43 0.72
CA THR A 63 19.40 -9.31 1.82
C THR A 63 20.68 -8.84 2.52
N TRP A 64 21.34 -7.81 1.98
CA TRP A 64 22.62 -7.32 2.49
C TRP A 64 22.58 -7.03 3.99
N HIS A 65 21.56 -6.33 4.47
CA HIS A 65 21.40 -5.98 5.88
C HIS A 65 21.22 -7.19 6.82
N ALA A 66 20.61 -8.27 6.32
CA ALA A 66 20.41 -9.49 7.10
C ALA A 66 21.70 -10.31 7.18
N ASN A 67 22.46 -10.36 6.08
CA ASN A 67 23.69 -11.14 5.96
C ASN A 67 24.90 -10.42 6.56
N HIS A 68 24.90 -9.09 6.58
CA HIS A 68 25.98 -8.26 7.09
C HIS A 68 25.57 -7.64 8.42
N GLN A 69 25.64 -8.46 9.48
CA GLN A 69 25.47 -7.96 10.84
C GLN A 69 26.51 -6.88 11.11
N THR A 70 26.04 -5.71 11.53
CA THR A 70 26.94 -4.66 12.00
C THR A 70 27.45 -5.06 13.37
N GLU A 71 28.77 -4.99 13.59
CA GLU A 71 29.36 -5.24 14.91
C GLU A 71 28.66 -4.37 15.97
N LYS A 72 28.19 -5.02 17.06
CA LYS A 72 27.55 -4.32 18.17
C LYS A 72 28.52 -3.29 18.76
N GLY A 73 28.23 -2.01 18.55
CA GLY A 73 29.01 -0.90 19.11
C GLY A 73 29.64 0.03 18.07
N SER A 74 29.59 -0.30 16.78
CA SER A 74 30.04 0.62 15.72
C SER A 74 28.88 1.52 15.27
N MET A 75 28.90 2.79 15.68
CA MET A 75 28.05 3.83 15.09
C MET A 75 28.49 4.07 13.65
N ARG A 76 27.82 3.44 12.68
CA ARG A 76 27.97 3.82 11.27
C ARG A 76 27.12 5.05 11.01
N HIS A 77 27.70 6.00 10.29
CA HIS A 77 27.01 7.19 9.82
C HIS A 77 25.72 6.76 9.09
N PRO A 78 24.54 7.35 9.39
CA PRO A 78 23.36 7.09 8.60
C PRO A 78 23.67 7.44 7.14
N SER A 79 23.64 6.44 6.25
CA SER A 79 23.91 6.60 4.82
C SER A 79 22.78 7.32 4.08
N ASN A 80 21.73 7.73 4.79
CA ASN A 80 20.68 8.58 4.27
C ASN A 80 20.77 9.96 4.93
N VAL A 81 21.56 10.84 4.32
CA VAL A 81 21.31 12.28 4.39
C VAL A 81 20.91 12.67 2.97
N GLU A 82 19.62 13.00 2.82
CA GLU A 82 19.08 13.71 1.65
C GLU A 82 19.87 15.00 1.42
N ALA A 83 19.97 15.40 0.15
CA ALA A 83 20.43 16.72 -0.28
C ALA A 83 19.32 17.77 -0.12
#